data_AF-V8ATJ0-F1
#
_entry.id   AF-V8ATJ0-F1
#
_cell.length_a   1.000
_cell.length_b   1.000
_cell.length_c   1.000
_cell.angle_alpha   90.00
_cell.angle_beta   90.00
_cell.angle_gamma   90.00
#
_symmetry.space_group_name_H-M   'P 1'
#
loop_
_entity.id
_entity.type
_entity.pdbx_description
1 polymer ?
#
loop_
_entity_poly.entity_id
_entity_poly.type
_entity_poly.pdbx_seq_one_letter_code
_entity_poly.pdbx_strand_id
1 'polypeptide(L)'
;MAYSQSFTDVASKKEGIKHRFIENLKEMGVPGVLVQLWRKIMYTWFNGDLSNFFYTYRHSNSFIFRYFDWTSFAPEEGNITGWLLIKAAQTLYWLAIVPLMWYEIFLGIFKKHKTEWFIVGLSMAGLTGFLLLWEANSRYLYNFAPIMLILATMGLVDFIQRSRRKNGISE
;
A
#
# COMPACT_ATOMS: atom_id res chain seq x y z
N MET A 1 -10.49 2.43 -29.37
CA MET A 1 -10.72 3.62 -28.51
C MET A 1 -11.08 3.12 -27.12
N ALA A 2 -10.69 3.84 -26.06
CA ALA A 2 -11.11 3.50 -24.70
C ALA A 2 -12.62 3.76 -24.52
N TYR A 3 -13.32 2.99 -23.69
CA TYR A 3 -14.76 3.16 -23.43
C TYR A 3 -15.12 4.60 -23.00
N SER A 4 -14.26 5.26 -22.21
CA SER A 4 -14.48 6.64 -21.78
C SER A 4 -14.33 7.69 -22.90
N GLN A 5 -13.80 7.29 -24.06
CA GLN A 5 -13.62 8.11 -25.26
C GLN A 5 -14.71 7.88 -26.31
N SER A 6 -15.62 6.92 -26.12
CA SER A 6 -16.75 6.71 -27.04
C SER A 6 -17.91 7.70 -26.85
N PHE A 7 -17.86 8.51 -25.80
CA PHE A 7 -18.88 9.52 -25.49
C PHE A 7 -18.45 10.89 -25.99
N THR A 8 -19.38 11.61 -26.60
CA THR A 8 -19.14 12.95 -27.15
C THR A 8 -19.52 14.07 -26.16
N ASP A 9 -20.39 13.78 -25.19
CA ASP A 9 -20.84 14.75 -24.19
C ASP A 9 -20.61 14.28 -22.73
N VAL A 10 -20.56 15.23 -21.80
CA VAL A 10 -20.23 14.97 -20.39
C VAL A 10 -21.36 14.23 -19.66
N ALA A 11 -22.62 14.49 -20.02
CA ALA A 11 -23.77 13.91 -19.35
C ALA A 11 -23.93 12.42 -19.70
N SER A 12 -23.88 12.07 -20.98
CA SER A 12 -23.90 10.70 -21.49
C SER A 12 -22.69 9.91 -21.00
N LYS A 13 -21.51 10.54 -20.90
CA LYS A 13 -20.34 9.92 -20.29
C LYS A 13 -20.58 9.55 -18.83
N LYS A 14 -21.16 10.46 -18.04
CA LYS A 14 -21.45 10.23 -16.62
C LYS A 14 -22.44 9.09 -16.44
N GLU A 15 -23.52 9.08 -17.22
CA GLU A 15 -24.53 8.02 -17.18
C GLU A 15 -23.97 6.69 -17.66
N GLY A 16 -23.22 6.67 -18.76
CA GLY A 16 -22.56 5.49 -19.30
C GLY A 16 -21.58 4.87 -18.31
N ILE A 17 -20.75 5.68 -17.64
CA ILE A 17 -19.84 5.20 -16.57
C ILE A 17 -20.63 4.59 -15.41
N LYS A 18 -21.72 5.23 -14.97
CA LYS A 18 -22.57 4.71 -13.89
C LYS A 18 -23.20 3.37 -14.28
N HIS A 19 -23.74 3.27 -15.50
CA HIS A 19 -24.32 2.05 -16.03
C HIS A 19 -23.29 0.93 -16.07
N ARG A 20 -22.13 1.20 -16.67
CA ARG A 20 -21.03 0.23 -16.78
C ARG A 20 -20.51 -0.22 -15.42
N PHE A 21 -20.44 0.67 -14.44
CA PHE A 21 -20.06 0.33 -13.07
C PHE A 21 -21.04 -0.69 -12.46
N ILE A 22 -22.35 -0.46 -12.61
CA ILE A 22 -23.38 -1.37 -12.10
C ILE A 22 -23.34 -2.72 -12.83
N GLU A 23 -23.17 -2.71 -14.16
CA GLU A 23 -22.99 -3.95 -14.94
C GLU A 23 -21.78 -4.75 -14.45
N ASN A 24 -20.62 -4.10 -14.32
CA ASN A 24 -19.41 -4.76 -13.83
C ASN A 24 -19.63 -5.36 -12.44
N LEU A 25 -20.31 -4.66 -11.53
CA LEU A 25 -20.63 -5.22 -10.20
C LEU A 25 -21.54 -6.45 -10.28
N LYS A 26 -22.53 -6.45 -11.17
CA LYS A 26 -23.42 -7.59 -11.39
C LYS A 26 -22.68 -8.77 -12.02
N GLU A 27 -21.86 -8.52 -13.04
CA GLU A 27 -21.04 -9.53 -13.72
C GLU A 27 -20.03 -10.17 -12.77
N MET A 28 -19.40 -9.38 -11.89
CA MET A 28 -18.43 -9.88 -10.91
C MET A 28 -19.09 -10.67 -9.77
N GLY A 29 -20.28 -10.26 -9.34
CA GLY A 29 -20.92 -10.78 -8.15
C GLY A 29 -20.12 -10.55 -6.86
N VAL A 30 -20.68 -10.99 -5.72
CA VAL A 30 -20.03 -10.82 -4.40
C VAL A 30 -18.63 -11.45 -4.35
N PRO A 31 -18.41 -12.70 -4.82
CA PRO A 31 -17.08 -13.30 -4.79
C PRO A 31 -16.06 -12.54 -5.64
N GLY A 32 -16.44 -12.09 -6.84
CA GLY A 32 -15.55 -11.33 -7.71
C GLY A 32 -15.15 -9.98 -7.09
N VAL A 33 -16.07 -9.30 -6.41
CA VAL A 33 -15.78 -8.07 -5.67
C VAL A 33 -14.78 -8.32 -4.54
N LEU A 34 -14.95 -9.38 -3.75
CA LEU A 34 -14.01 -9.72 -2.68
C LEU A 34 -12.61 -10.04 -3.21
N VAL A 35 -12.51 -10.80 -4.29
CA VAL A 35 -11.23 -11.09 -4.96
C VAL A 35 -10.58 -9.82 -5.49
N GLN A 36 -11.37 -8.90 -6.06
CA GLN A 36 -10.85 -7.61 -6.54
C GLN A 36 -10.33 -6.74 -5.39
N LEU A 37 -11.06 -6.67 -4.27
CA LEU A 37 -10.61 -5.96 -3.08
C LEU A 37 -9.32 -6.56 -2.53
N TRP A 38 -9.26 -7.90 -2.41
CA TRP A 38 -8.04 -8.59 -1.99
C TRP A 38 -6.85 -8.27 -2.90
N ARG A 39 -7.03 -8.35 -4.23
CA ARG A 39 -5.99 -8.01 -5.19
C ARG A 39 -5.51 -6.56 -5.04
N LYS A 40 -6.44 -5.62 -4.83
CA LYS A 40 -6.12 -4.21 -4.58
C LYS A 40 -5.33 -4.02 -3.28
N ILE A 41 -5.70 -4.72 -2.21
CA ILE A 41 -4.96 -4.70 -0.93
C ILE A 41 -3.54 -5.23 -1.16
N MET A 42 -3.39 -6.41 -1.77
CA MET A 42 -2.09 -7.04 -2.03
C MET A 42 -1.19 -6.12 -2.87
N TYR A 43 -1.71 -5.59 -3.97
CA TYR A 43 -0.97 -4.71 -4.85
C TYR A 43 -0.54 -3.40 -4.18
N THR A 44 -1.40 -2.82 -3.32
CA THR A 44 -1.10 -1.55 -2.65
C THR A 44 -0.13 -1.74 -1.49
N TRP A 45 -0.38 -2.71 -0.62
CA TRP A 45 0.30 -2.85 0.66
C TRP A 45 1.53 -3.77 0.61
N PHE A 46 1.59 -4.74 -0.30
CA PHE A 46 2.70 -5.69 -0.36
C PHE A 46 3.68 -5.40 -1.48
N ASN A 47 3.50 -4.31 -2.22
CA ASN A 47 4.49 -3.85 -3.18
C ASN A 47 5.56 -2.99 -2.48
N GLY A 48 6.61 -3.66 -2.00
CA GLY A 48 7.63 -3.07 -1.12
C GLY A 48 8.51 -2.01 -1.78
N ASP A 49 8.58 -1.94 -3.10
CA ASP A 49 9.31 -0.87 -3.82
C ASP A 49 8.54 0.45 -3.86
N LEU A 50 7.30 0.49 -3.37
CA LEU A 50 6.43 1.66 -3.36
C LEU A 50 6.25 2.34 -4.73
N SER A 51 6.35 1.56 -5.81
CA SER A 51 6.34 2.08 -7.18
C SER A 51 7.39 3.19 -7.40
N ASN A 52 8.57 3.06 -6.78
CA ASN A 52 9.66 4.03 -6.80
C ASN A 52 10.02 4.55 -8.21
N PHE A 53 9.90 3.69 -9.22
CA PHE A 53 10.07 4.04 -10.63
C PHE A 53 9.32 5.32 -11.04
N PHE A 54 8.12 5.57 -10.49
CA PHE A 54 7.34 6.78 -10.78
C PHE A 54 8.08 8.08 -10.42
N TYR A 55 8.96 8.02 -9.41
CA TYR A 55 9.73 9.16 -8.93
C TYR A 55 11.17 9.18 -9.45
N THR A 56 11.70 8.04 -9.90
CA THR A 56 13.12 7.90 -10.23
C THR A 56 13.39 7.71 -11.71
N TYR A 57 12.37 7.44 -12.53
CA TYR A 57 12.55 7.22 -13.96
C TYR A 57 13.17 8.41 -14.68
N ARG A 58 14.32 8.16 -15.31
CA ARG A 58 15.16 9.12 -16.03
C ARG A 58 15.38 10.40 -15.24
N HIS A 59 15.60 10.24 -13.93
CA HIS A 59 15.84 11.39 -13.07
C HIS A 59 17.11 12.12 -13.52
N SER A 60 17.05 13.45 -13.58
CA SER A 60 18.18 14.31 -13.96
C SER A 60 19.42 14.18 -13.07
N ASN A 61 19.28 13.60 -11.88
CA ASN A 61 20.37 13.43 -10.93
C ASN A 61 21.05 12.08 -11.22
N SER A 62 22.34 12.11 -11.57
CA SER A 62 23.09 10.93 -11.97
C SER A 62 23.21 9.85 -10.88
N PHE A 63 23.21 10.24 -9.61
CA PHE A 63 23.20 9.29 -8.48
C PHE A 63 21.85 8.58 -8.37
N ILE A 64 20.75 9.33 -8.43
CA ILE A 64 19.39 8.76 -8.40
C ILE A 64 19.16 7.86 -9.61
N PHE A 65 19.53 8.32 -10.80
CA PHE A 65 19.47 7.54 -12.03
C PHE A 65 20.23 6.21 -11.89
N ARG A 66 21.49 6.26 -11.44
CA ARG A 66 22.32 5.06 -11.35
C ARG A 66 21.81 4.04 -10.33
N TYR A 67 21.35 4.48 -9.16
CA TYR A 67 21.06 3.58 -8.03
C TYR A 67 19.58 3.36 -7.76
N PHE A 68 18.69 4.19 -8.31
CA PHE A 68 17.27 4.15 -8.00
C PHE A 68 16.35 4.08 -9.22
N ASP A 69 16.88 4.22 -10.43
CA ASP A 69 16.15 4.05 -11.69
C ASP A 69 16.28 2.62 -12.23
N TRP A 70 15.91 1.64 -11.41
CA TRP A 70 15.76 0.26 -11.90
C TRP A 70 14.29 -0.02 -12.23
N THR A 71 14.07 -0.55 -13.42
CA THR A 71 12.75 -0.74 -14.02
C THR A 71 12.70 -2.10 -14.69
N SER A 72 11.61 -2.83 -14.50
CA SER A 72 11.41 -4.12 -15.18
C SER A 72 11.10 -3.97 -16.67
N PHE A 73 10.83 -2.74 -17.13
CA PHE A 73 10.45 -2.41 -18.51
C PHE A 73 11.63 -1.93 -19.37
N ALA A 74 12.73 -1.50 -18.72
CA ALA A 74 13.97 -1.09 -19.35
C ALA A 74 15.18 -1.60 -18.53
N PRO A 75 15.38 -2.93 -18.44
CA PRO A 75 16.43 -3.53 -17.61
C PRO A 75 17.85 -3.16 -18.05
N GLU A 76 18.02 -2.62 -19.26
CA GLU A 76 19.32 -2.17 -19.80
C GLU A 76 19.76 -0.79 -19.29
N GLU A 77 18.85 0.02 -18.71
CA GLU A 77 19.17 1.39 -18.26
C GLU A 77 19.62 1.47 -16.79
N GLY A 78 19.42 0.41 -15.99
CA GLY A 78 19.63 0.43 -14.53
C GLY A 78 20.83 -0.38 -14.01
N ASN A 79 21.31 -0.06 -12.80
CA ASN A 79 22.38 -0.82 -12.14
C ASN A 79 21.82 -1.95 -11.25
N ILE A 80 22.44 -3.13 -11.28
CA ILE A 80 22.07 -4.27 -10.42
C ILE A 80 22.12 -3.95 -8.92
N THR A 81 22.98 -3.03 -8.49
CA THR A 81 23.03 -2.55 -7.10
C THR A 81 21.72 -1.86 -6.70
N GLY A 82 21.11 -1.09 -7.61
CA GLY A 82 19.83 -0.44 -7.35
C GLY A 82 18.68 -1.43 -7.20
N TRP A 83 18.68 -2.46 -8.05
CA TRP A 83 17.74 -3.58 -7.88
C TRP A 83 17.90 -4.26 -6.52
N LEU A 84 19.12 -4.58 -6.10
CA LEU A 84 19.37 -5.23 -4.81
C LEU A 84 18.88 -4.37 -3.63
N LEU A 85 19.17 -3.07 -3.64
CA LEU A 85 18.76 -2.19 -2.54
C LEU A 85 17.23 -1.99 -2.49
N ILE A 86 16.60 -1.72 -3.63
CA ILE A 86 15.18 -1.32 -3.70
C ILE A 86 14.24 -2.53 -3.77
N LYS A 87 14.65 -3.62 -4.43
CA LYS A 87 13.79 -4.79 -4.57
C LYS A 87 14.11 -5.85 -3.52
N ALA A 88 15.38 -6.17 -3.28
CA ALA A 88 15.71 -7.23 -2.33
C ALA A 88 15.68 -6.70 -0.87
N ALA A 89 16.48 -5.69 -0.55
CA ALA A 89 16.59 -5.21 0.83
C ALA A 89 15.31 -4.50 1.32
N GLN A 90 14.76 -3.57 0.55
CA GLN A 90 13.55 -2.85 0.94
C GLN A 90 12.35 -3.78 1.14
N THR A 91 12.17 -4.79 0.29
CA THR A 91 11.08 -5.77 0.44
C THR A 91 11.18 -6.55 1.75
N LEU A 92 12.39 -6.90 2.20
CA LEU A 92 12.57 -7.58 3.49
C LEU A 92 12.12 -6.70 4.66
N TYR A 93 12.49 -5.41 4.66
CA TYR A 93 11.97 -4.47 5.65
C TYR A 93 10.45 -4.32 5.55
N TRP A 94 9.92 -4.27 4.33
CA TRP A 94 8.50 -4.12 4.07
C TRP A 94 7.67 -5.28 4.62
N LEU A 95 8.18 -6.51 4.50
CA LEU A 95 7.58 -7.72 5.07
C LEU A 95 7.53 -7.70 6.61
N ALA A 96 8.37 -6.91 7.28
CA ALA A 96 8.28 -6.69 8.72
C ALA A 96 7.35 -5.51 9.05
N ILE A 97 7.51 -4.38 8.35
CA ILE A 97 6.78 -3.13 8.62
C ILE A 97 5.28 -3.33 8.48
N VAL A 98 4.83 -3.91 7.36
CA VAL A 98 3.39 -3.98 7.04
C VAL A 98 2.62 -4.84 8.06
N PRO A 99 3.04 -6.08 8.40
CA PRO A 99 2.34 -6.87 9.39
C PRO A 99 2.38 -6.27 10.80
N LEU A 100 3.51 -5.71 11.23
CA LEU A 100 3.64 -5.10 12.56
C LEU A 100 2.79 -3.83 12.68
N MET A 101 2.75 -3.00 11.65
CA MET A 101 1.87 -1.84 11.59
C MET A 101 0.40 -2.27 11.67
N TRP A 102 -0.03 -3.24 10.85
CA TRP A 102 -1.40 -3.73 10.88
C TRP A 102 -1.76 -4.42 12.20
N TYR A 103 -0.79 -5.06 12.85
CA TYR A 103 -0.94 -5.58 14.19
C TYR A 103 -1.25 -4.46 15.20
N GLU A 104 -0.50 -3.36 15.19
CA GLU A 104 -0.78 -2.24 16.09
C GLU A 104 -2.09 -1.54 15.75
N ILE A 105 -2.43 -1.38 14.48
CA ILE A 105 -3.75 -0.86 14.07
C ILE A 105 -4.87 -1.74 14.63
N PHE A 106 -4.74 -3.06 14.51
CA PHE A 106 -5.70 -4.02 15.05
C PHE A 106 -5.81 -3.92 16.58
N LEU A 107 -4.67 -3.82 17.28
CA LEU A 107 -4.67 -3.60 18.73
C LEU A 107 -5.31 -2.26 19.11
N GLY A 108 -5.00 -1.19 18.39
CA GLY A 108 -5.59 0.14 18.55
C GLY A 108 -7.11 0.09 18.48
N ILE A 109 -7.65 -0.51 17.41
CA ILE A 109 -9.10 -0.57 17.17
C ILE A 109 -9.81 -1.45 18.19
N PHE A 110 -9.31 -2.65 18.47
CA PHE A 110 -10.06 -3.64 19.23
C PHE A 110 -9.67 -3.77 20.71
N LYS A 111 -8.48 -3.30 21.11
CA LYS A 111 -7.95 -3.51 22.47
C LYS A 111 -7.49 -2.23 23.17
N LYS A 112 -7.13 -1.18 22.42
CA LYS A 112 -6.50 0.05 22.95
C LYS A 112 -7.15 1.33 22.42
N HIS A 113 -8.47 1.34 22.24
CA HIS A 113 -9.23 2.44 21.61
C HIS A 113 -9.16 3.81 22.32
N LYS A 114 -8.43 3.92 23.44
CA LYS A 114 -8.27 5.16 24.24
C LYS A 114 -6.86 5.75 24.17
N THR A 115 -5.99 5.26 23.28
CA THR A 115 -4.63 5.80 23.10
C THR A 115 -4.60 6.79 21.93
N GLU A 116 -3.65 7.73 21.93
CA GLU A 116 -3.42 8.62 20.78
C GLU A 116 -3.07 7.83 19.50
N TRP A 117 -2.41 6.69 19.68
CA TRP A 117 -2.09 5.74 18.62
C TRP A 117 -3.31 5.14 17.92
N PHE A 118 -4.47 5.07 18.60
CA PHE A 118 -5.72 4.67 17.96
C PHE A 118 -6.09 5.62 16.82
N ILE A 119 -5.94 6.94 17.00
CA ILE A 119 -6.27 7.94 15.97
C ILE A 119 -5.34 7.77 14.75
N VAL A 120 -4.04 7.60 15.01
CA VAL A 120 -3.04 7.38 13.96
C VAL A 120 -3.34 6.08 13.20
N GLY A 121 -3.62 4.98 13.91
CA GLY A 121 -3.97 3.71 13.27
C GLY A 121 -5.29 3.77 12.49
N LEU A 122 -6.29 4.48 13.02
CA LEU A 122 -7.56 4.69 12.34
C LEU A 122 -7.39 5.51 11.05
N SER A 123 -6.49 6.49 11.04
CA SER A 123 -6.18 7.26 9.83
C SER A 123 -5.59 6.38 8.72
N MET A 124 -4.75 5.40 9.08
CA MET A 124 -4.19 4.42 8.13
C MET A 124 -5.25 3.44 7.62
N ALA A 125 -6.20 3.03 8.48
CA ALA A 125 -7.35 2.25 8.06
C ALA A 125 -8.27 3.05 7.10
N GLY A 126 -8.49 4.34 7.38
CA GLY A 126 -9.22 5.25 6.50
C GLY A 126 -8.53 5.44 5.15
N LEU A 127 -7.20 5.63 5.14
CA LEU A 127 -6.39 5.67 3.92
C LEU A 127 -6.55 4.39 3.10
N THR A 128 -6.56 3.23 3.75
CA THR A 128 -6.81 1.94 3.09
C THR A 128 -8.16 1.94 2.39
N GLY A 129 -9.23 2.33 3.09
CA GLY A 129 -10.57 2.43 2.49
C GLY A 129 -10.61 3.38 1.30
N PHE A 130 -9.99 4.56 1.42
CA PHE A 130 -9.89 5.54 0.35
C PHE A 130 -9.20 4.97 -0.89
N LEU A 131 -8.02 4.34 -0.74
CA LEU A 131 -7.26 3.77 -1.86
C LEU A 131 -7.98 2.59 -2.53
N LEU A 132 -8.75 1.81 -1.77
CA LEU A 132 -9.56 0.72 -2.34
C LEU A 132 -10.67 1.24 -3.24
N LEU A 133 -11.28 2.38 -2.89
CA LEU A 133 -12.35 3.02 -3.67
C LEU A 133 -11.80 3.82 -4.86
N TRP A 134 -10.70 4.53 -4.67
CA TRP A 134 -10.11 5.43 -5.66
C TRP A 134 -9.10 4.70 -6.59
N GLU A 135 -7.85 4.63 -6.18
CA GLU A 135 -6.75 4.03 -6.96
C GLU A 135 -5.83 3.26 -6.02
N ALA A 136 -5.87 1.94 -6.15
CA ALA A 136 -5.03 1.02 -5.40
C ALA A 136 -3.62 1.04 -5.99
N ASN A 137 -2.72 1.86 -5.41
CA ASN A 137 -1.34 2.01 -5.86
C ASN A 137 -0.41 2.27 -4.67
N SER A 138 0.71 1.55 -4.60
CA SER A 138 1.68 1.67 -3.50
C SER A 138 2.42 3.01 -3.46
N ARG A 139 2.46 3.78 -4.55
CA ARG A 139 3.13 5.09 -4.61
C ARG A 139 2.64 6.08 -3.56
N TYR A 140 1.38 5.95 -3.17
CA TYR A 140 0.75 6.82 -2.18
C TYR A 140 1.28 6.53 -0.77
N LEU A 141 1.69 5.28 -0.50
CA LEU A 141 2.23 4.89 0.80
C LEU A 141 3.59 5.51 1.10
N TYR A 142 4.33 5.96 0.07
CA TYR A 142 5.61 6.65 0.24
C TYR A 142 5.50 7.85 1.20
N ASN A 143 4.45 8.66 1.04
CA ASN A 143 4.20 9.83 1.90
C ASN A 143 3.84 9.44 3.35
N PHE A 144 3.35 8.22 3.55
CA PHE A 144 2.96 7.70 4.86
C PHE A 144 4.03 6.80 5.50
N ALA A 145 5.15 6.56 4.81
CA ALA A 145 6.21 5.68 5.31
C ALA A 145 6.69 6.04 6.74
N PRO A 146 6.85 7.32 7.13
CA PRO A 146 7.20 7.66 8.52
C PRO A 146 6.16 7.18 9.54
N ILE A 147 4.87 7.35 9.24
CA ILE A 147 3.77 6.90 10.11
C ILE A 147 3.73 5.38 10.17
N MET A 148 3.91 4.71 9.03
CA MET A 148 3.98 3.25 8.94
C MET A 148 5.11 2.69 9.81
N LEU A 149 6.29 3.32 9.76
CA LEU A 149 7.44 2.93 10.57
C LEU A 149 7.15 3.08 12.07
N ILE A 150 6.60 4.21 12.50
CA ILE A 150 6.26 4.45 13.91
C ILE A 150 5.26 3.41 14.42
N LEU A 151 4.19 3.17 13.67
CA LEU A 151 3.19 2.16 14.01
C LEU A 151 3.78 0.74 14.03
N ALA A 152 4.67 0.41 13.09
CA ALA A 152 5.35 -0.88 13.07
C ALA A 152 6.29 -1.06 14.28
N THR A 153 7.02 -0.02 14.68
CA THR A 153 7.85 -0.04 15.88
C THR A 153 7.00 -0.24 17.14
N MET A 154 5.87 0.46 17.25
CA MET A 154 4.94 0.25 18.36
C MET A 154 4.37 -1.17 18.35
N GLY A 155 3.97 -1.68 17.19
CA GLY A 155 3.51 -3.05 17.02
C GLY A 155 4.55 -4.09 17.45
N LEU A 156 5.83 -3.84 17.18
CA LEU A 156 6.92 -4.70 17.65
C LEU A 156 7.07 -4.67 19.18
N VAL A 157 7.07 -3.47 19.78
CA VAL A 157 7.16 -3.30 21.24
C VAL A 157 6.01 -4.05 21.93
N ASP A 158 4.78 -3.87 21.44
CA ASP A 158 3.61 -4.55 21.96
C ASP A 158 3.65 -6.06 21.79
N PHE A 159 4.10 -6.53 20.63
CA PHE A 159 4.27 -7.95 20.37
C PHE A 159 5.24 -8.59 21.37
N ILE A 160 6.40 -7.95 21.59
CA ILE A 160 7.42 -8.42 22.54
C ILE A 160 6.88 -8.39 23.97
N GLN A 161 6.30 -7.27 24.42
CA GLN A 161 5.77 -7.14 25.78
C GLN A 161 4.67 -8.16 26.06
N ARG A 162 3.76 -8.40 25.11
CA ARG A 162 2.70 -9.40 25.25
C ARG A 162 3.27 -10.82 25.28
N SER A 163 4.28 -11.11 24.46
CA SER A 163 4.98 -12.40 24.46
C SER A 163 5.67 -12.67 25.81
N ARG A 164 6.39 -11.68 26.35
CA ARG A 164 7.03 -11.77 27.68
C ARG A 164 6.03 -12.03 28.81
N ARG A 165 4.94 -11.25 28.86
CA ARG A 165 3.85 -11.43 29.83
C ARG A 165 3.24 -12.83 29.75
N LYS A 166 3.02 -13.35 28.54
CA LYS A 166 2.49 -14.70 28.33
C LYS A 166 3.44 -15.78 28.85
N ASN A 167 4.75 -15.55 28.74
CA ASN A 167 5.78 -16.50 29.15
C ASN A 167 6.20 -16.35 30.62
N GLY A 168 5.53 -15.49 31.40
CA GLY A 168 5.85 -15.27 32.81
C GLY A 168 7.21 -14.60 33.05
N ILE A 169 7.82 -14.03 32.01
CA ILE A 169 9.07 -13.28 32.13
C ILE A 169 8.70 -11.86 32.55
N SER A 170 8.64 -11.63 33.87
CA SER A 170 8.64 -10.29 34.46
C SER A 170 10.04 -9.69 34.39
N GLU A 171 10.13 -8.41 34.01
CA GLU A 171 11.33 -7.61 34.28
C GLU A 171 11.58 -7.46 35.78
#